data_AF-A0A292YNV7-F1
#
_entry.id   AF-A0A292YNV7-F1
#
_cell.length_a   1.000
_cell.length_b   1.000
_cell.length_c   1.000
_cell.angle_alpha   90.00
_cell.angle_beta   90.00
_cell.angle_gamma   90.00
#
_symmetry.space_group_name_H-M   'P 1'
#
loop_
_entity.id
_entity.type
_entity.pdbx_description
1 polymer ?
#
loop_
_entity_poly.entity_id
_entity_poly.type
_entity_poly.pdbx_seq_one_letter_code
_entity_poly.pdbx_strand_id
1 'polypeptide(L)'
;MSGSESEREVAKAFVQLGFYLKALNMPFTVKDIYRRAYKERLGNAYSDDWIDCLTDDPEVQECLEEPFTVYSVAKTLKEYGHAPINYALYRMIRRLDIYYSHAYVISIAQE
;
A
#
# COMPACT_ATOMS: atom_id res chain seq x y z
N MET A 1 -0.21 -21.97 -5.85
CA MET A 1 -0.58 -21.68 -4.45
C MET A 1 -1.96 -21.05 -4.49
N SER A 2 -3.00 -21.68 -3.94
CA SER A 2 -4.30 -21.01 -3.81
C SER A 2 -4.22 -20.08 -2.59
N GLY A 3 -3.55 -18.94 -2.74
CA GLY A 3 -3.73 -17.85 -1.80
C GLY A 3 -5.21 -17.47 -1.81
N SER A 4 -5.82 -17.27 -0.64
CA SER A 4 -7.22 -16.87 -0.60
C SER A 4 -7.42 -15.60 -1.42
N GLU A 5 -8.58 -15.41 -2.04
CA GLU A 5 -8.91 -14.23 -2.84
C GLU A 5 -8.51 -12.91 -2.15
N SER A 6 -8.63 -12.86 -0.82
CA SER A 6 -8.14 -11.76 0.02
C SER A 6 -6.65 -11.48 -0.06
N GLU A 7 -5.79 -12.52 -0.06
CA GLU A 7 -4.33 -12.35 -0.14
C GLU A 7 -3.93 -11.78 -1.49
N ARG A 8 -4.62 -12.20 -2.56
CA ARG A 8 -4.41 -11.69 -3.92
C ARG A 8 -4.80 -10.22 -4.05
N GLU A 9 -5.97 -9.84 -3.54
CA GLU A 9 -6.41 -8.44 -3.59
C GLU A 9 -5.50 -7.52 -2.77
N VAL A 10 -4.98 -8.01 -1.64
CA VAL A 10 -3.95 -7.29 -0.87
C VAL A 10 -2.65 -7.16 -1.66
N ALA A 11 -2.18 -8.22 -2.32
CA ALA A 11 -0.99 -8.20 -3.16
C ALA A 11 -1.11 -7.16 -4.29
N LYS A 12 -2.24 -7.16 -5.01
CA LYS A 12 -2.56 -6.16 -6.05
C LYS A 12 -2.53 -4.74 -5.50
N ALA A 13 -3.16 -4.51 -4.34
CA ALA A 13 -3.17 -3.20 -3.70
C ALA A 13 -1.76 -2.72 -3.33
N PHE A 14 -0.87 -3.61 -2.89
CA PHE A 14 0.54 -3.26 -2.63
C PHE A 14 1.32 -2.92 -3.90
N VAL A 15 1.08 -3.63 -5.00
CA VAL A 15 1.69 -3.32 -6.32
C VAL A 15 1.21 -1.95 -6.83
N GLN A 16 -0.10 -1.70 -6.80
CA GLN A 16 -0.69 -0.41 -7.19
C GLN A 16 -0.21 0.74 -6.30
N LEU A 17 -0.05 0.52 -4.99
CA LEU A 17 0.55 1.49 -4.10
C LEU A 17 2.00 1.79 -4.49
N GLY A 18 2.79 0.75 -4.77
CA GLY A 18 4.17 0.88 -5.23
C GLY A 18 4.28 1.70 -6.51
N PHE A 19 3.36 1.48 -7.45
CA PHE A 19 3.25 2.28 -8.66
C PHE A 19 3.05 3.77 -8.35
N TYR A 20 2.10 4.14 -7.48
CA TYR A 20 1.89 5.54 -7.11
C TYR A 20 3.10 6.18 -6.43
N LEU A 21 3.74 5.47 -5.50
CA LEU A 21 4.92 5.97 -4.81
C LEU A 21 6.05 6.27 -5.79
N LYS A 22 6.26 5.38 -6.77
CA LYS A 22 7.24 5.58 -7.84
C LYS A 22 6.86 6.74 -8.77
N ALA A 23 5.61 6.79 -9.22
CA ALA A 23 5.12 7.84 -10.12
C ALA A 23 5.21 9.24 -9.50
N LEU A 24 4.97 9.35 -8.18
CA LEU A 24 5.10 10.58 -7.41
C LEU A 24 6.54 10.86 -6.94
N ASN A 25 7.51 10.02 -7.31
CA ASN A 25 8.91 10.09 -6.91
C ASN A 25 9.09 10.22 -5.38
N MET A 26 8.32 9.43 -4.62
CA MET A 26 8.36 9.44 -3.17
C MET A 26 9.70 8.88 -2.66
N PRO A 27 10.27 9.45 -1.58
CA PRO A 27 11.57 9.04 -1.05
C PRO A 27 11.48 7.76 -0.18
N PHE A 28 10.40 6.99 -0.29
CA PHE A 28 10.16 5.76 0.46
C PHE A 28 9.38 4.75 -0.37
N THR A 29 9.50 3.48 0.02
CA THR A 29 8.91 2.34 -0.69
C THR A 29 7.73 1.73 0.08
N VAL A 30 7.04 0.77 -0.56
CA VAL A 30 6.04 -0.07 0.09
C VAL A 30 6.62 -0.81 1.30
N LYS A 31 7.85 -1.35 1.20
CA LYS A 31 8.51 -2.04 2.32
C LYS A 31 8.72 -1.12 3.51
N ASP A 32 9.07 0.15 3.28
CA ASP A 32 9.25 1.12 4.37
C ASP A 32 7.94 1.41 5.11
N ILE A 33 6.84 1.51 4.36
CA ILE A 33 5.50 1.67 4.94
C ILE A 33 5.12 0.42 5.73
N TYR A 34 5.30 -0.77 5.15
CA TYR A 34 4.98 -2.04 5.79
C TYR A 34 5.78 -2.24 7.07
N ARG A 35 7.08 -1.96 7.03
CA ARG A 35 7.97 -1.96 8.19
C ARG A 35 7.44 -1.05 9.28
N ARG A 36 7.06 0.18 8.93
CA ARG A 36 6.55 1.15 9.89
C ARG A 36 5.19 0.75 10.48
N ALA A 37 4.37 0.03 9.72
CA ALA A 37 3.07 -0.44 10.17
C ALA A 37 3.16 -1.66 11.11
N TYR A 38 4.10 -2.59 10.86
CA TYR A 38 4.06 -3.91 11.49
C TYR A 38 5.31 -4.32 12.26
N LYS A 39 6.49 -3.73 12.02
CA LYS A 39 7.74 -4.19 12.65
C LYS A 39 7.66 -4.15 14.17
N GLU A 40 7.13 -3.07 14.75
CA GLU A 40 7.00 -2.93 16.20
C GLU A 40 6.02 -3.97 16.79
N ARG A 41 4.90 -4.22 16.10
CA ARG A 41 3.86 -5.15 16.57
C ARG A 41 4.28 -6.62 16.43
N LEU A 42 4.94 -6.97 15.33
CA LEU A 42 5.32 -8.36 15.03
C LEU A 42 6.68 -8.74 15.64
N GLY A 43 7.53 -7.76 15.95
CA GLY A 43 8.84 -7.98 16.58
C GLY A 43 9.67 -8.99 15.78
N ASN A 44 10.05 -10.10 16.42
CA ASN A 44 10.88 -11.14 15.81
C ASN A 44 10.18 -11.93 14.70
N ALA A 45 8.84 -11.89 14.63
CA ALA A 45 8.07 -12.55 13.57
C ALA A 45 7.86 -11.65 12.34
N TYR A 46 8.41 -10.43 12.35
CA TYR A 46 8.33 -9.54 11.21
C TYR A 46 9.18 -10.06 10.05
N SER A 47 8.56 -10.18 8.87
CA SER A 47 9.24 -10.31 7.58
C SER A 47 8.51 -9.46 6.54
N ASP A 48 9.28 -8.80 5.67
CA ASP A 48 8.81 -8.06 4.50
C ASP A 48 9.31 -8.67 3.18
N ASP A 49 9.92 -9.86 3.22
CA ASP A 49 10.55 -10.50 2.06
C ASP A 49 9.53 -10.86 0.97
N TRP A 50 8.31 -11.22 1.40
CA TRP A 50 7.21 -11.52 0.47
C TRP A 50 6.82 -10.34 -0.42
N ILE A 51 7.12 -9.09 -0.01
CA ILE A 51 6.86 -7.90 -0.82
C ILE A 51 7.76 -7.86 -2.05
N ASP A 52 8.98 -8.39 -1.96
CA ASP A 52 9.90 -8.46 -3.11
C ASP A 52 9.38 -9.44 -4.17
N CYS A 53 8.63 -10.46 -3.75
CA CYS A 53 8.05 -11.46 -4.63
C CYS A 53 6.71 -11.05 -5.25
N LEU A 54 6.16 -9.88 -4.89
CA LEU A 54 4.85 -9.44 -5.41
C LEU A 54 4.83 -9.25 -6.93
N THR A 55 6.00 -8.96 -7.52
CA THR A 55 6.14 -8.79 -8.96
C THR A 55 6.33 -10.09 -9.72
N ASP A 56 6.52 -11.20 -9.02
CA ASP A 56 6.77 -12.50 -9.64
C ASP A 56 5.49 -13.19 -10.12
N ASP A 57 4.32 -12.73 -9.65
CA ASP A 57 3.00 -13.23 -10.05
C ASP A 57 2.41 -12.37 -11.20
N PRO A 58 2.27 -12.91 -12.42
CA PRO A 58 1.69 -12.18 -13.55
C PRO A 58 0.27 -11.67 -13.29
N GLU A 59 -0.57 -12.42 -12.57
CA GLU A 59 -1.96 -12.00 -12.28
C GLU A 59 -1.99 -10.81 -11.32
N VAL A 60 -0.98 -10.66 -10.47
CA VAL A 60 -0.81 -9.48 -9.61
C VAL A 60 -0.25 -8.31 -10.42
N GLN A 61 0.56 -8.55 -11.46
CA GLN A 61 1.06 -7.48 -12.33
C GLN A 61 -0.03 -6.91 -13.26
N GLU A 62 -0.93 -7.75 -13.76
CA GLU A 62 -2.06 -7.35 -14.61
C GLU A 62 -2.98 -6.32 -13.93
N CYS A 63 -2.98 -6.23 -12.60
CA CYS A 63 -3.77 -5.23 -11.88
C CYS A 63 -3.37 -3.77 -12.17
N LEU A 64 -2.22 -3.54 -12.81
CA LEU A 64 -1.81 -2.21 -13.26
C LEU A 64 -2.50 -1.77 -14.55
N GLU A 65 -3.10 -2.70 -15.30
CA GLU A 65 -3.90 -2.42 -16.51
C GLU A 65 -5.36 -2.12 -16.15
N GLU A 66 -5.82 -2.58 -14.99
CA GLU A 66 -7.14 -2.28 -14.45
C GLU A 66 -7.23 -0.82 -13.92
N PRO A 67 -8.39 -0.15 -13.99
CA PRO A 67 -8.54 1.17 -13.38
C PRO A 67 -8.45 1.11 -11.85
N PHE A 68 -7.46 1.80 -11.27
CA PHE A 68 -7.33 1.96 -9.82
C PHE A 68 -7.10 3.41 -9.42
N THR A 69 -7.43 3.72 -8.17
CA THR A 69 -7.23 5.03 -7.54
C THR A 69 -6.52 4.85 -6.21
N VAL A 70 -5.92 5.93 -5.68
CA VAL A 70 -5.39 5.93 -4.30
C VAL A 70 -6.47 5.49 -3.29
N TYR A 71 -7.74 5.85 -3.55
CA TYR A 71 -8.86 5.43 -2.71
C TYR A 71 -9.15 3.95 -2.78
N SER A 72 -9.25 3.37 -3.98
CA SER A 72 -9.54 1.94 -4.11
C SER A 72 -8.43 1.12 -3.43
N VAL A 73 -7.17 1.51 -3.61
CA VAL A 73 -6.03 0.89 -2.90
C VAL A 73 -6.19 0.99 -1.38
N ALA A 74 -6.46 2.19 -0.85
CA ALA A 74 -6.63 2.38 0.58
C ALA A 74 -7.85 1.62 1.14
N LYS A 75 -8.94 1.56 0.39
CA LYS A 75 -10.16 0.84 0.72
C LYS A 75 -9.90 -0.66 0.77
N THR A 76 -9.31 -1.24 -0.26
CA THR A 76 -8.92 -2.66 -0.32
C THR A 76 -8.04 -3.03 0.88
N LEU A 77 -6.98 -2.25 1.14
CA LEU A 77 -6.12 -2.49 2.30
C LEU A 77 -6.90 -2.43 3.62
N LYS A 78 -7.86 -1.51 3.78
CA LYS A 78 -8.69 -1.44 4.99
C LYS A 78 -9.62 -2.65 5.12
N GLU A 79 -10.31 -3.04 4.06
CA GLU A 79 -11.28 -4.14 4.03
C GLU A 79 -10.63 -5.47 4.39
N TYR A 80 -9.40 -5.71 3.93
CA TYR A 80 -8.64 -6.92 4.24
C TYR A 80 -7.73 -6.80 5.47
N GLY A 81 -7.99 -5.86 6.39
CA GLY A 81 -7.32 -5.79 7.69
C GLY A 81 -5.92 -5.15 7.69
N HIS A 82 -5.51 -4.56 6.58
CA HIS A 82 -4.26 -3.81 6.40
C HIS A 82 -4.41 -2.29 6.61
N ALA A 83 -5.44 -1.84 7.33
CA ALA A 83 -5.61 -0.45 7.72
C ALA A 83 -4.35 0.22 8.33
N PRO A 84 -3.49 -0.46 9.13
CA PRO A 84 -2.22 0.12 9.60
C PRO A 84 -1.30 0.67 8.51
N ILE A 85 -1.35 0.12 7.29
CA ILE A 85 -0.60 0.61 6.13
C ILE A 85 -1.04 2.03 5.75
N ASN A 86 -2.35 2.28 5.67
CA ASN A 86 -2.90 3.60 5.35
C ASN A 86 -2.45 4.65 6.38
N TYR A 87 -2.46 4.31 7.68
CA TYR A 87 -2.00 5.20 8.74
C TYR A 87 -0.48 5.47 8.67
N ALA A 88 0.32 4.44 8.39
CA ALA A 88 1.77 4.58 8.23
C ALA A 88 2.09 5.48 7.03
N LEU A 89 1.45 5.24 5.88
CA LEU A 89 1.58 6.04 4.66
C LEU A 89 1.24 7.51 4.93
N TYR A 90 0.07 7.79 5.53
CA TYR A 90 -0.35 9.15 5.86
C TYR A 90 0.69 9.88 6.74
N ARG A 91 1.20 9.21 7.78
CA ARG A 91 2.22 9.80 8.67
C ARG A 91 3.55 10.04 7.95
N MET A 92 3.93 9.17 7.01
CA MET A 92 5.15 9.32 6.24
C MET A 92 5.05 10.48 5.27
N ILE A 93 3.94 10.60 4.52
CA ILE A 93 3.68 11.74 3.62
C ILE A 93 3.69 13.06 4.40
N ARG A 94 2.97 13.12 5.52
CA ARG A 94 2.88 14.34 6.34
C ARG A 94 4.24 14.83 6.86
N ARG A 95 5.18 13.91 7.12
CA ARG A 95 6.52 14.26 7.64
C ARG A 95 7.46 14.83 6.59
N LEU A 96 7.16 14.64 5.31
CA LEU A 96 8.01 15.14 4.23
C LEU A 96 7.77 16.63 3.93
N ASP A 97 6.93 17.32 4.72
CA ASP A 97 6.45 18.68 4.45
C ASP A 97 6.00 18.88 3.00
N ILE A 98 5.53 17.77 2.42
CA ILE A 98 4.82 17.69 1.15
C ILE A 98 3.50 18.41 1.43
N TYR A 99 3.54 19.75 1.34
CA TYR A 99 2.39 20.63 1.15
C TYR A 99 1.80 20.35 -0.24
N TYR A 100 1.45 19.09 -0.52
CA TYR A 100 0.62 18.76 -1.65
C TYR A 100 -0.79 19.19 -1.26
N SER A 101 -1.21 20.31 -1.88
CA SER A 101 -2.57 20.50 -2.39
C SER A 101 -3.57 19.47 -1.86
N HIS A 102 -4.19 19.83 -0.74
CA HIS A 102 -5.16 19.09 0.09
C HIS A 102 -6.44 18.59 -0.63
N ALA A 103 -6.49 18.49 -1.95
CA ALA A 103 -7.73 18.23 -2.69
C ALA A 103 -8.00 16.76 -3.03
N TYR A 104 -6.98 15.90 -3.21
CA TYR A 104 -7.21 14.55 -3.79
C TYR A 104 -7.17 13.37 -2.81
N VAL A 105 -6.54 13.51 -1.65
CA VAL A 105 -6.44 12.39 -0.67
C VAL A 105 -7.47 12.53 0.46
N ILE A 106 -7.98 13.73 0.73
CA ILE A 106 -8.83 14.02 1.91
C ILE A 106 -10.33 13.90 1.59
N SER A 107 -10.76 14.06 0.34
CA SER A 107 -12.19 14.00 -0.04
C SER A 107 -12.82 12.61 0.08
N ILE A 108 -12.05 11.59 0.49
CA ILE A 108 -12.48 10.19 0.48
C ILE A 108 -12.44 9.54 1.88
N ALA A 109 -12.22 10.36 2.90
CA ALA A 109 -12.38 9.98 4.32
C ALA A 109 -13.62 10.62 4.96
N GLN A 110 -14.44 11.34 4.18
CA GLN A 110 -15.70 11.95 4.63
C GLN A 110 -16.87 11.49 3.76
N GLU A 111 -17.10 10.18 3.67
CA GLU A 111 -18.42 9.60 3.42
C GLU A 111 -18.61 8.35 4.30
#